data_AF-J0L083-F1
#
_entry.id   AF-J0L083-F1
#
_cell.length_a   1.000
_cell.length_b   1.000
_cell.length_c   1.000
_cell.angle_alpha   90.00
_cell.angle_beta   90.00
_cell.angle_gamma   90.00
#
_symmetry.space_group_name_H-M   'P 1'
#
loop_
_entity.id
_entity.type
_entity.pdbx_description
1 polymer ?
#
loop_
_entity_poly.entity_id
_entity_poly.type
_entity_poly.pdbx_seq_one_letter_code
_entity_poly.pdbx_strand_id
1 'polypeptide(L)'
;MSNLLQHKNDDNEKKIDKNVDVKTKSISRQDVGFTDIEKDVIPTFDVSVRLDNHSRNALMALAKTTAEKRTISEMLSIMIEDYTKQLSSNTITAYTEYLSALEAKDKLSYKLKNHK
;
A
#
# COMPACT_ATOMS: atom_id res chain seq x y z
N MET A 1 -10.94 -0.35 70.04
CA MET A 1 -9.83 -1.16 69.51
C MET A 1 -10.26 -2.62 69.51
N SER A 2 -10.13 -3.28 68.35
CA SER A 2 -10.19 -4.73 68.10
C SER A 2 -11.20 -5.59 68.88
N ASN A 3 -12.32 -5.95 68.24
CA ASN A 3 -13.02 -7.19 68.54
C ASN A 3 -13.06 -8.05 67.27
N LEU A 4 -12.10 -8.97 67.23
CA LEU A 4 -11.92 -10.04 66.27
C LEU A 4 -13.03 -11.08 66.50
N LEU A 5 -14.08 -11.04 65.68
CA LEU A 5 -15.10 -12.10 65.64
C LEU A 5 -14.62 -13.20 64.68
N GLN A 6 -14.39 -14.35 65.30
CA GLN A 6 -13.90 -15.60 64.73
C GLN A 6 -14.91 -16.15 63.72
N HIS A 7 -14.53 -16.18 62.44
CA HIS A 7 -15.16 -17.11 61.50
C HIS A 7 -14.42 -18.44 61.58
N LYS A 8 -15.13 -19.43 62.14
CA LYS A 8 -14.79 -20.84 62.06
C LYS A 8 -14.56 -21.21 60.58
N ASN A 9 -13.42 -21.86 60.33
CA ASN A 9 -13.18 -22.60 59.10
C ASN A 9 -14.27 -23.67 58.97
N ASP A 10 -15.18 -23.47 58.03
CA ASP A 10 -15.95 -24.57 57.44
C ASP A 10 -15.34 -24.79 56.05
N ASP A 11 -14.49 -25.80 55.98
CA ASP A 11 -13.82 -26.29 54.77
C ASP A 11 -14.87 -26.82 53.78
N ASN A 12 -15.49 -25.92 53.03
CA ASN A 12 -16.17 -26.25 51.78
C ASN A 12 -15.30 -25.83 50.59
N GLU A 13 -14.09 -26.39 50.53
CA GLU A 13 -13.32 -26.47 49.28
C GLU A 13 -14.07 -27.40 48.31
N LYS A 14 -14.98 -26.83 47.52
CA LYS A 14 -15.35 -27.45 46.24
C LYS A 14 -14.07 -27.50 45.39
N LYS A 15 -13.41 -28.66 45.41
CA LYS A 15 -12.27 -28.98 44.56
C LYS A 15 -12.66 -28.73 43.11
N ILE A 16 -12.19 -27.63 42.55
CA ILE A 16 -12.24 -27.38 41.11
C ILE A 16 -11.31 -28.42 40.49
N ASP A 17 -11.87 -29.32 39.70
CA ASP A 17 -11.11 -30.34 38.99
C ASP A 17 -10.15 -29.64 38.00
N LYS A 18 -8.85 -29.69 38.27
CA LYS A 18 -7.81 -28.92 37.56
C LYS A 18 -7.41 -29.54 36.21
N ASN A 19 -8.09 -30.61 35.78
CA ASN A 19 -7.79 -31.31 34.52
C ASN A 19 -8.79 -30.96 33.41
N VAL A 20 -8.96 -29.67 33.12
CA VAL A 20 -9.60 -29.24 31.87
C VAL A 20 -8.50 -29.01 30.83
N ASP A 21 -8.30 -30.01 29.96
CA ASP A 21 -7.38 -29.93 28.83
C ASP A 21 -8.00 -29.01 27.76
N VAL A 22 -7.71 -27.72 27.85
CA VAL A 22 -8.18 -26.72 26.88
C VAL A 22 -7.36 -26.89 25.61
N LYS A 23 -7.88 -27.67 24.66
CA LYS A 23 -7.35 -27.76 23.28
C LYS A 23 -7.51 -26.41 22.57
N THR A 24 -6.57 -25.51 22.81
CA THR A 24 -6.39 -24.31 21.99
C THR A 24 -5.76 -24.76 20.66
N LYS A 25 -6.59 -24.91 19.63
CA LYS A 25 -6.06 -25.01 18.26
C LYS A 25 -5.37 -23.68 17.97
N SER A 26 -4.04 -23.67 17.88
CA SER A 26 -3.29 -22.52 17.39
C SER A 26 -3.64 -22.31 15.92
N ILE A 27 -4.53 -21.37 15.64
CA ILE A 27 -4.89 -21.01 14.27
C ILE A 27 -3.75 -20.13 13.75
N SER A 28 -3.12 -20.54 12.66
CA SER A 28 -2.04 -19.75 12.07
C SER A 28 -2.61 -18.48 11.42
N ARG A 29 -1.82 -17.41 11.34
CA ARG A 29 -2.24 -16.16 10.66
C ARG A 29 -2.64 -16.37 9.20
N GLN A 30 -2.16 -17.44 8.56
CA GLN A 30 -2.48 -17.82 7.19
C GLN A 30 -3.90 -18.40 7.09
N ASP A 31 -4.36 -19.12 8.11
CA ASP A 31 -5.70 -19.74 8.14
C ASP A 31 -6.85 -18.71 8.32
N VAL A 32 -6.53 -17.52 8.83
CA VAL A 32 -7.49 -16.40 9.00
C VAL A 32 -7.45 -15.40 7.83
N GLY A 33 -6.76 -15.73 6.73
CA GLY A 33 -6.81 -14.96 5.49
C GLY A 33 -5.99 -13.67 5.49
N PHE A 34 -5.09 -13.47 6.47
CA PHE A 34 -4.06 -12.44 6.36
C PHE A 34 -3.02 -12.92 5.36
N THR A 35 -3.21 -12.54 4.10
CA THR A 35 -2.16 -12.66 3.10
C THR A 35 -1.23 -11.47 3.29
N ASP A 36 0.01 -11.73 3.70
CA ASP A 36 1.12 -10.76 3.65
C ASP A 36 1.51 -10.54 2.19
N ILE A 37 0.55 -10.13 1.35
CA ILE A 37 0.88 -9.54 0.07
C ILE A 37 1.39 -8.16 0.44
N GLU A 38 2.70 -8.03 0.54
CA GLU A 38 3.36 -6.74 0.36
C GLU A 38 2.83 -6.22 -0.98
N LYS A 39 1.75 -5.43 -0.93
CA LYS A 39 1.37 -4.60 -2.05
C LYS A 39 2.59 -3.72 -2.24
N ASP A 40 3.30 -3.96 -3.32
CA ASP A 40 4.30 -3.05 -3.84
C ASP A 40 3.53 -1.77 -4.20
N VAL A 41 3.29 -0.94 -3.19
CA VAL A 41 2.63 0.35 -3.34
C VAL A 41 3.68 1.21 -4.03
N ILE A 42 3.67 1.18 -5.35
CA ILE A 42 4.48 2.09 -6.17
C ILE A 42 4.15 3.50 -5.66
N PRO A 43 5.10 4.22 -5.03
CA PRO A 43 4.83 5.54 -4.51
C PRO A 43 4.45 6.44 -5.67
N THR A 44 3.19 6.86 -5.72
CA THR A 44 2.71 7.84 -6.69
C THR A 44 3.18 9.21 -6.23
N PHE A 45 4.04 9.86 -7.02
CA PHE A 45 4.45 11.24 -6.78
C PHE A 45 3.73 12.17 -7.75
N ASP A 46 3.22 13.29 -7.25
CA ASP A 46 2.62 14.32 -8.09
C ASP A 46 3.72 14.97 -8.96
N VAL A 47 3.60 14.79 -10.28
CA VAL A 47 4.55 15.36 -11.25
C VAL A 47 3.98 16.65 -11.86
N SER A 48 4.73 17.74 -11.74
CA SER A 48 4.46 18.94 -12.52
C SER A 48 5.19 18.87 -13.86
N VAL A 49 4.42 18.78 -14.96
CA VAL A 49 4.97 18.79 -16.33
C VAL A 49 4.76 20.17 -16.95
N ARG A 50 5.83 20.77 -17.48
CA ARG A 50 5.75 22.01 -18.25
C ARG A 50 5.49 21.68 -19.71
N LEU A 51 4.41 22.21 -20.26
CA LEU A 51 4.02 22.09 -21.67
C LEU A 51 4.02 23.45 -22.33
N ASP A 52 4.16 23.48 -23.64
CA ASP A 52 3.92 24.69 -24.42
C ASP A 52 2.43 25.09 -24.36
N ASN A 53 2.14 26.36 -24.66
CA ASN A 53 0.79 26.90 -24.54
C ASN A 53 -0.22 26.21 -25.46
N HIS A 54 0.21 25.75 -26.65
CA HIS A 54 -0.68 25.11 -27.59
C HIS A 54 -1.09 23.72 -27.08
N SER A 55 -0.12 22.90 -26.69
CA SER A 55 -0.37 21.56 -26.13
C SER A 55 -1.18 21.62 -24.84
N ARG A 56 -0.90 22.60 -23.95
CA ARG A 56 -1.69 22.81 -22.73
C ARG A 56 -3.15 23.13 -23.04
N ASN A 57 -3.39 24.01 -24.01
CA ASN A 57 -4.76 24.40 -24.38
C ASN A 57 -5.50 23.25 -25.06
N ALA A 58 -4.82 22.47 -25.90
CA ALA A 58 -5.38 21.28 -26.51
C ALA A 58 -5.78 20.24 -25.45
N LEU A 59 -4.90 19.94 -24.50
CA LEU A 59 -5.20 19.05 -23.37
C LEU A 59 -6.35 19.56 -22.50
N MET A 60 -6.38 20.86 -22.23
CA MET A 60 -7.47 21.46 -21.46
C MET A 60 -8.81 21.39 -22.21
N ALA A 61 -8.82 21.59 -23.52
CA ALA A 61 -10.01 21.43 -24.34
C ALA A 61 -10.47 19.97 -24.34
N LEU A 62 -9.56 19.03 -24.60
CA LEU A 62 -9.81 17.59 -24.63
C LEU A 62 -10.40 17.08 -23.30
N ALA A 63 -9.82 17.49 -22.17
CA ALA A 63 -10.30 17.15 -20.83
C ALA A 63 -11.73 17.65 -20.59
N LYS A 64 -12.07 18.85 -21.10
CA LYS A 64 -13.41 19.46 -20.98
C LYS A 64 -14.44 18.88 -21.93
N THR A 65 -14.03 18.44 -23.13
CA THR A 65 -14.94 17.90 -24.16
C THR A 65 -15.28 16.44 -23.95
N THR A 66 -14.48 15.71 -23.16
CA THR A 66 -14.75 14.31 -22.83
C THR A 66 -15.96 14.24 -21.90
N ALA A 67 -16.90 13.32 -22.19
CA ALA A 67 -18.24 13.25 -21.58
C ALA A 67 -18.25 13.23 -20.03
N GLU A 68 -17.16 12.81 -19.41
CA GLU A 68 -17.02 12.67 -17.96
C GLU A 68 -16.36 13.88 -17.26
N LYS A 69 -16.02 14.98 -17.97
CA LYS A 69 -15.24 16.11 -17.41
C LYS A 69 -14.02 15.59 -16.63
N ARG A 70 -13.16 14.85 -17.32
CA ARG A 70 -11.96 14.26 -16.72
C ARG A 70 -10.95 15.34 -16.34
N THR A 71 -10.18 15.09 -15.30
CA THR A 71 -9.03 15.93 -14.95
C THR A 71 -7.95 15.83 -16.03
N ILE A 72 -7.09 16.85 -16.14
CA ILE A 72 -5.98 16.83 -17.12
C ILE A 72 -5.04 15.65 -16.84
N SER A 73 -4.83 15.29 -15.57
CA SER A 73 -4.02 14.14 -15.17
C SER A 73 -4.63 12.82 -15.65
N GLU A 74 -5.93 12.60 -15.48
CA GLU A 74 -6.60 11.39 -15.96
C GLU A 74 -6.53 11.31 -17.50
N MET A 75 -6.75 12.44 -18.18
CA MET A 75 -6.67 12.48 -19.64
C MET A 75 -5.25 12.16 -20.14
N LEU A 76 -4.22 12.67 -19.46
CA LEU A 76 -2.82 12.33 -19.76
C LEU A 76 -2.56 10.84 -19.53
N SER A 77 -3.03 10.24 -18.43
CA SER A 77 -2.87 8.81 -18.17
C SER A 77 -3.49 7.97 -19.29
N ILE A 78 -4.71 8.31 -19.73
CA ILE A 78 -5.38 7.60 -20.84
C ILE A 78 -4.59 7.73 -22.15
N MET A 79 -4.09 8.92 -22.46
CA MET A 79 -3.28 9.14 -23.66
C MET A 79 -1.97 8.34 -23.62
N ILE A 80 -1.32 8.25 -22.46
CA ILE A 80 -0.11 7.44 -22.27
C ILE A 80 -0.43 5.95 -22.41
N GLU A 81 -1.53 5.48 -21.83
CA GLU A 81 -1.98 4.09 -21.97
C GLU A 81 -2.31 3.74 -23.42
N ASP A 82 -2.96 4.63 -24.16
CA ASP A 82 -3.28 4.40 -25.57
C ASP A 82 -2.02 4.39 -26.43
N TYR A 83 -1.09 5.31 -26.17
CA TYR A 83 0.20 5.35 -26.85
C TYR A 83 1.03 4.10 -26.57
N THR A 84 1.08 3.64 -25.32
CA THR A 84 1.87 2.45 -24.95
C THR A 84 1.33 1.17 -25.59
N LYS A 85 0.02 1.06 -25.82
CA LYS A 85 -0.58 -0.06 -26.56
C LYS A 85 -0.14 -0.12 -28.03
N GLN A 86 0.23 1.00 -28.61
CA GLN A 86 0.67 1.09 -30.02
C GLN A 86 2.18 0.89 -30.19
N LEU A 87 2.94 0.83 -29.09
CA LEU A 87 4.39 0.64 -29.13
C LEU A 87 4.76 -0.80 -29.50
N SER A 88 5.87 -0.95 -30.22
CA SER A 88 6.46 -2.27 -30.46
C SER A 88 7.11 -2.82 -29.19
N SER A 89 7.15 -4.15 -29.08
CA SER A 89 7.73 -4.85 -27.92
C SER A 89 9.15 -4.36 -27.59
N ASN A 90 10.00 -4.19 -28.60
CA ASN A 90 11.38 -3.71 -28.42
C ASN A 90 11.44 -2.30 -27.81
N THR A 91 10.53 -1.41 -28.21
CA THR A 91 10.48 -0.05 -27.68
C THR A 91 9.98 -0.03 -26.24
N ILE A 92 9.03 -0.89 -25.90
CA ILE A 92 8.56 -1.07 -24.52
C ILE A 92 9.69 -1.56 -23.62
N THR A 93 10.47 -2.55 -24.08
CA THR A 93 11.64 -3.05 -23.34
C THR A 93 12.67 -1.94 -23.10
N ALA A 94 13.01 -1.18 -24.14
CA ALA A 94 13.96 -0.08 -24.02
C ALA A 94 13.49 1.01 -23.02
N TYR A 95 12.21 1.39 -23.04
CA TYR A 95 11.66 2.33 -22.07
C TYR A 95 11.65 1.78 -20.64
N THR A 96 11.38 0.48 -20.48
CA THR A 96 11.40 -0.19 -19.18
C THR A 96 12.82 -0.22 -18.60
N GLU A 97 13.82 -0.58 -19.40
CA GLU A 97 15.23 -0.56 -19.00
C GLU A 97 15.68 0.86 -18.61
N TYR A 98 15.27 1.87 -19.37
CA TYR A 98 15.55 3.27 -19.05
C TYR A 98 14.90 3.70 -17.72
N LEU A 99 13.65 3.30 -17.48
CA LEU A 99 12.95 3.58 -16.22
C LEU A 99 13.66 2.93 -15.02
N SER A 100 14.05 1.66 -15.13
CA SER A 100 14.82 0.98 -14.08
C SER A 100 16.17 1.66 -13.79
N ALA A 101 16.84 2.18 -14.82
CA ALA A 101 18.08 2.93 -14.64
C ALA A 101 17.86 4.26 -13.89
N LEU A 102 16.76 4.96 -14.17
CA LEU A 102 16.39 6.18 -13.45
C LEU A 102 16.06 5.90 -11.98
N GLU A 103 15.29 4.85 -11.70
CA GLU A 103 14.98 4.45 -10.31
C GLU A 103 16.24 4.06 -9.53
N ALA A 104 17.16 3.33 -10.16
CA ALA A 104 18.44 3.00 -9.55
C ALA A 104 19.27 4.25 -9.25
N LYS A 105 19.30 5.22 -10.17
CA LYS A 105 19.95 6.52 -9.98
C LYS A 105 19.33 7.29 -8.81
N ASP A 106 18.01 7.35 -8.71
CA ASP A 106 17.33 8.05 -7.63
C ASP A 106 17.55 7.37 -6.28
N LYS A 107 17.53 6.04 -6.23
CA LYS A 107 17.87 5.25 -5.03
C LYS A 107 19.30 5.52 -4.57
N LEU A 108 20.26 5.60 -5.50
CA LEU A 108 21.65 5.96 -5.19
C LEU A 108 21.77 7.40 -4.69
N SER A 109 21.09 8.35 -5.35
CA SER A 109 21.04 9.76 -4.94
C SER A 109 20.48 9.93 -3.53
N TYR A 110 19.40 9.22 -3.19
CA TYR A 110 18.80 9.21 -1.87
C TYR A 110 19.77 8.67 -0.80
N LYS A 111 20.39 7.50 -1.08
CA LYS A 111 21.42 6.93 -0.19
C LYS A 111 22.57 7.89 0.06
N LEU A 112 22.99 8.63 -0.96
CA LEU A 112 24.12 9.57 -0.87
C LEU A 112 23.75 10.85 -0.09
N LYS A 113 22.51 11.35 -0.23
CA LYS A 113 22.01 12.50 0.54
C LYS A 113 21.79 12.17 2.01
N ASN A 114 21.34 10.96 2.33
CA ASN A 114 21.02 10.52 3.69
C ASN A 114 22.18 9.76 4.36
N HIS A 115 23.40 9.86 3.82
CA HIS A 115 24.61 9.25 4.39
C HIS A 115 25.31 10.13 5.45
N LYS A 116 24.63 11.18 5.93
CA LYS A 116 25.04 12.02 7.07
C LYS A 116 24.17 11.69 8.27
#